data_AF-A0A3A6JBK9-F1
#
_entry.id   AF-A0A3A6JBK9-F1
#
_cell.length_a   1.000
_cell.length_b   1.000
_cell.length_c   1.000
_cell.angle_alpha   90.00
_cell.angle_beta   90.00
_cell.angle_gamma   90.00
#
_symmetry.space_group_name_H-M   'P 1'
#
loop_
_entity.id
_entity.type
_entity.pdbx_description
1 polymer ?
#
loop_
_entity_poly.entity_id
_entity_poly.type
_entity_poly.pdbx_seq_one_letter_code
_entity_poly.pdbx_strand_id
1 'polypeptide(L)'
;MNYDEKERLMITHYFGLLAENNFTEYDILGFLMVLRRELDKEKYKYIHDFSNLIAHRNRNKGVAMDAIKGAIDNNYEFIAGTRKIKGYHGIPYDKWVSEWKNLATDFSKQLSDETIHDITICVFSLAQNTIYSKTWTKEGITKRYSGKMDLFGSKDRELMLGTAENEHSLSIWFASTSNKKLENLKPINATVETFRKDGVLHLGTIEGAIIF
;
A
#
# COMPACT_ATOMS: atom_id res chain seq x y z
N MET A 1 -7.11 -20.88 -3.02
CA MET A 1 -6.16 -20.65 -1.89
C MET A 1 -6.12 -21.93 -1.06
N ASN A 2 -4.92 -22.42 -0.71
CA ASN A 2 -4.76 -23.70 -0.02
C ASN A 2 -4.02 -23.54 1.31
N TYR A 3 -4.67 -22.90 2.28
CA TYR A 3 -4.14 -22.73 3.63
C TYR A 3 -4.28 -24.02 4.46
N ASP A 4 -3.25 -24.33 5.26
CA ASP A 4 -3.29 -25.39 6.26
C ASP A 4 -4.19 -25.03 7.47
N GLU A 5 -4.40 -25.96 8.39
CA GLU A 5 -5.26 -25.74 9.56
C GLU A 5 -4.75 -24.61 10.48
N LYS A 6 -3.42 -24.49 10.64
CA LYS A 6 -2.83 -23.46 11.50
C LYS A 6 -2.98 -22.09 10.85
N GLU A 7 -2.73 -21.99 9.55
CA GLU A 7 -2.93 -20.78 8.75
C GLU A 7 -4.39 -20.33 8.77
N ARG A 8 -5.35 -21.25 8.62
CA ARG A 8 -6.79 -20.94 8.73
C ARG A 8 -7.17 -20.43 10.11
N LEU A 9 -6.59 -20.99 11.18
CA LEU A 9 -6.81 -20.51 12.54
C LEU A 9 -6.24 -19.09 12.73
N MET A 10 -5.05 -18.80 12.21
CA MET A 10 -4.47 -17.45 12.22
C MET A 10 -5.33 -16.47 11.43
N ILE A 11 -5.78 -16.84 10.24
CA ILE A 11 -6.68 -16.00 9.42
C ILE A 11 -7.98 -15.71 10.16
N THR A 12 -8.57 -16.72 10.81
CA THR A 12 -9.78 -16.55 11.62
C THR A 12 -9.55 -15.60 12.80
N HIS A 13 -8.40 -15.70 13.47
CA HIS A 13 -8.00 -14.79 14.54
C HIS A 13 -7.92 -13.34 14.04
N TYR A 14 -7.20 -13.09 12.93
CA TYR A 14 -7.10 -11.74 12.37
C TYR A 14 -8.45 -11.18 11.93
N PHE A 15 -9.32 -11.98 11.29
CA PHE A 15 -10.68 -11.53 11.00
C PHE A 15 -11.50 -11.21 12.26
N GLY A 16 -11.22 -11.85 13.40
CA GLY A 16 -11.79 -11.47 14.69
C GLY A 16 -11.36 -10.06 15.11
N LEU A 17 -10.05 -9.78 15.08
CA LEU A 17 -9.50 -8.45 15.38
C LEU A 17 -10.07 -7.36 14.47
N LEU A 18 -10.20 -7.66 13.17
CA LEU A 18 -10.78 -6.75 12.19
C LEU A 18 -12.26 -6.47 12.46
N ALA A 19 -13.04 -7.49 12.83
CA ALA A 19 -14.47 -7.34 13.14
C ALA A 19 -14.71 -6.49 14.40
N GLU A 20 -13.78 -6.52 15.35
CA GLU A 20 -13.83 -5.74 16.59
C GLU A 20 -13.16 -4.37 16.48
N ASN A 21 -12.61 -4.02 15.30
CA ASN A 21 -11.77 -2.84 15.09
C ASN A 21 -10.67 -2.71 16.19
N ASN A 22 -10.05 -3.84 16.55
CA ASN A 22 -9.05 -3.92 17.61
C ASN A 22 -7.70 -4.37 17.03
N PHE A 23 -7.23 -3.63 16.03
CA PHE A 23 -5.99 -3.93 15.30
C PHE A 23 -5.17 -2.68 15.03
N THR A 24 -3.86 -2.86 14.88
CA THR A 24 -2.88 -1.85 14.47
C THR A 24 -2.10 -2.34 13.25
N GLU A 25 -1.12 -1.58 12.80
CA GLU A 25 -0.26 -1.97 11.69
C GLU A 25 0.52 -3.25 11.96
N TYR A 26 0.82 -3.57 13.22
CA TYR A 26 1.54 -4.80 13.57
C TYR A 26 0.66 -6.05 13.37
N ASP A 27 -0.64 -5.94 13.63
CA ASP A 27 -1.61 -7.01 13.38
C ASP A 27 -1.82 -7.19 11.86
N ILE A 28 -1.91 -6.08 11.11
CA ILE A 28 -2.02 -6.10 9.66
C ILE A 28 -0.75 -6.66 9.00
N LEU A 29 0.42 -6.32 9.52
CA LEU A 29 1.71 -6.93 9.15
C LEU A 29 1.63 -8.45 9.31
N GLY A 30 1.24 -8.94 10.49
CA GLY A 30 1.08 -10.36 10.75
C GLY A 30 0.06 -11.04 9.83
N PHE A 31 -1.08 -10.39 9.59
CA PHE A 31 -2.12 -10.92 8.73
C PHE A 31 -1.65 -11.05 7.27
N LEU A 32 -1.02 -9.99 6.75
CA LEU A 32 -0.51 -9.98 5.39
C LEU A 32 0.63 -10.99 5.18
N MET A 33 1.43 -11.27 6.21
CA MET A 33 2.43 -12.34 6.19
C MET A 33 1.79 -13.72 6.06
N VAL A 34 0.70 -14.00 6.78
CA VAL A 34 -0.03 -15.27 6.67
C VAL A 34 -0.66 -15.43 5.29
N LEU A 35 -1.30 -14.38 4.78
CA LEU A 35 -1.95 -14.43 3.46
C LEU A 35 -0.96 -14.67 2.32
N ARG A 36 0.24 -14.07 2.40
CA ARG A 36 1.20 -13.93 1.30
C ARG A 36 1.43 -15.19 0.46
N ARG A 37 1.50 -16.37 1.08
CA ARG A 37 1.96 -17.61 0.43
C ARG A 37 0.92 -18.21 -0.51
N GLU A 38 -0.33 -18.29 -0.06
CA GLU A 38 -1.39 -19.04 -0.74
C GLU A 38 -2.47 -18.13 -1.37
N LEU A 39 -2.30 -16.82 -1.23
CA LEU A 39 -3.16 -15.81 -1.84
C LEU A 39 -3.03 -15.88 -3.37
N ASP A 40 -4.19 -15.94 -4.04
CA ASP A 40 -4.25 -15.90 -5.50
C ASP A 40 -3.82 -14.52 -6.00
N LYS A 41 -2.60 -14.44 -6.55
CA LYS A 41 -1.98 -13.19 -7.02
C LYS A 41 -2.70 -12.53 -8.21
N GLU A 42 -3.52 -13.27 -8.95
CA GLU A 42 -4.28 -12.70 -10.07
C GLU A 42 -5.60 -12.10 -9.57
N LYS A 43 -6.25 -12.78 -8.59
CA LYS A 43 -7.48 -12.31 -7.95
C LYS A 43 -7.23 -11.18 -6.94
N TYR A 44 -6.12 -11.23 -6.21
CA TYR A 44 -5.77 -10.33 -5.10
C TYR A 44 -4.42 -9.67 -5.34
N LYS A 45 -4.25 -9.10 -6.52
CA LYS A 45 -3.00 -8.54 -7.01
C LYS A 45 -2.40 -7.53 -6.05
N TYR A 46 -3.21 -6.59 -5.55
CA TYR A 46 -2.72 -5.50 -4.71
C TYR A 46 -2.43 -5.95 -3.28
N ILE A 47 -3.31 -6.76 -2.67
CA ILE A 47 -3.06 -7.35 -1.35
C ILE A 47 -1.78 -8.20 -1.40
N HIS A 48 -1.64 -9.06 -2.41
CA HIS A 48 -0.43 -9.86 -2.59
C HIS A 48 0.83 -8.99 -2.77
N ASP A 49 0.74 -7.88 -3.52
CA ASP A 49 1.89 -6.99 -3.71
C ASP A 49 2.31 -6.32 -2.39
N PHE A 50 1.36 -5.82 -1.58
CA PHE A 50 1.64 -5.26 -0.26
C PHE A 50 2.13 -6.30 0.75
N SER A 51 1.59 -7.53 0.74
CA SER A 51 2.13 -8.65 1.54
C SER A 51 3.60 -8.93 1.23
N ASN A 52 3.99 -8.87 -0.05
CA ASN A 52 5.39 -9.01 -0.43
C ASN A 52 6.23 -7.78 -0.07
N LEU A 53 5.62 -6.59 0.00
CA LEU A 53 6.30 -5.33 0.28
C LEU A 53 6.80 -5.31 1.70
N ILE A 54 5.90 -5.67 2.60
CA ILE A 54 6.16 -5.72 4.02
C ILE A 54 7.26 -6.74 4.34
N ALA A 55 7.27 -7.88 3.65
CA ALA A 55 8.33 -8.89 3.80
C ALA A 55 9.69 -8.46 3.21
N HIS A 56 9.69 -7.56 2.23
CA HIS A 56 10.89 -7.13 1.51
C HIS A 56 10.82 -5.63 1.21
N ARG A 57 11.29 -4.80 2.15
CA ARG A 57 11.25 -3.32 2.01
C ARG A 57 12.22 -2.77 0.96
N ASN A 58 13.18 -3.59 0.49
CA ASN A 58 14.00 -3.33 -0.68
C ASN A 58 13.54 -4.22 -1.84
N ARG A 59 12.96 -3.62 -2.87
CA ARG A 59 12.24 -4.34 -3.94
C ARG A 59 12.83 -4.10 -5.31
N ASN A 60 12.70 -5.10 -6.18
CA ASN A 60 13.06 -5.03 -7.60
C ASN A 60 11.90 -5.45 -8.54
N LYS A 61 10.71 -5.65 -7.97
CA LYS A 61 9.49 -6.14 -8.64
C LYS A 61 8.25 -5.72 -7.86
N GLY A 62 7.09 -5.82 -8.50
CA GLY A 62 5.79 -5.49 -7.92
C GLY A 62 5.12 -4.34 -8.65
N VAL A 63 3.90 -4.03 -8.24
CA VAL A 63 3.04 -3.05 -8.94
C VAL A 63 3.69 -1.67 -8.94
N ALA A 64 4.24 -1.24 -7.79
CA ALA A 64 4.96 0.03 -7.69
C ALA A 64 6.23 0.05 -8.56
N MET A 65 6.99 -1.05 -8.62
CA MET A 65 8.18 -1.12 -9.48
C MET A 65 7.79 -1.02 -10.96
N ASP A 66 6.72 -1.70 -11.37
CA ASP A 66 6.23 -1.68 -12.75
C ASP A 66 5.73 -0.27 -13.13
N ALA A 67 5.06 0.43 -12.21
CA ALA A 67 4.64 1.82 -12.40
C ALA A 67 5.84 2.77 -12.55
N ILE A 68 6.83 2.68 -11.65
CA ILE A 68 8.09 3.47 -11.71
C ILE A 68 8.81 3.21 -13.05
N LYS A 69 8.96 1.94 -13.44
CA LYS A 69 9.56 1.57 -14.72
C LYS A 69 8.81 2.20 -15.88
N GLY A 70 7.48 2.13 -15.87
CA GLY A 70 6.64 2.69 -16.92
C GLY A 70 6.80 4.20 -17.06
N ALA A 71 6.87 4.95 -15.95
CA ALA A 71 7.13 6.38 -15.99
C ALA A 71 8.53 6.70 -16.56
N ILE A 72 9.58 6.01 -16.09
CA ILE A 72 10.96 6.21 -16.56
C ILE A 72 11.09 5.87 -18.05
N ASP A 73 10.55 4.73 -18.49
CA ASP A 73 10.62 4.30 -19.90
C ASP A 73 9.87 5.26 -20.85
N ASN A 74 8.93 6.06 -20.33
CA ASN A 74 8.19 7.08 -21.09
C ASN A 74 8.64 8.52 -20.76
N ASN A 75 9.82 8.70 -20.15
CA ASN A 75 10.37 10.01 -19.79
C ASN A 75 9.40 10.92 -19.02
N TYR A 76 8.56 10.31 -18.16
CA TYR A 76 7.54 11.02 -17.37
C TYR A 76 6.53 11.83 -18.20
N GLU A 77 6.36 11.50 -19.49
CA GLU A 77 5.41 12.21 -20.36
C GLU A 77 3.97 12.03 -19.89
N PHE A 78 3.19 13.11 -19.94
CA PHE A 78 1.76 13.04 -19.70
C PHE A 78 1.00 12.45 -20.91
N ILE A 79 -0.08 11.73 -20.64
CA ILE A 79 -1.07 11.40 -21.66
C ILE A 79 -1.80 12.69 -22.04
N ALA A 80 -1.82 13.04 -23.33
CA ALA A 80 -2.38 14.28 -23.84
C ALA A 80 -3.81 14.54 -23.32
N GLY A 81 -4.04 15.76 -22.83
CA GLY A 81 -5.33 16.15 -22.24
C GLY A 81 -5.60 15.62 -20.83
N THR A 82 -4.62 14.96 -20.19
CA THR A 82 -4.78 14.41 -18.83
C THR A 82 -3.60 14.78 -17.92
N ARG A 83 -3.75 14.52 -16.61
CA ARG A 83 -2.65 14.59 -15.62
C ARG A 83 -2.03 13.21 -15.33
N LYS A 84 -2.27 12.22 -16.17
CA LYS A 84 -1.75 10.86 -16.00
C LYS A 84 -0.43 10.72 -16.74
N ILE A 85 0.56 10.08 -16.13
CA ILE A 85 1.85 9.80 -16.74
C ILE A 85 1.73 8.52 -17.59
N LYS A 86 2.27 8.53 -18.81
CA LYS A 86 2.31 7.38 -19.71
C LYS A 86 3.03 6.21 -19.05
N GLY A 87 2.45 5.01 -19.15
CA GLY A 87 3.00 3.79 -18.57
C GLY A 87 2.96 3.70 -17.03
N TYR A 88 2.55 4.76 -16.33
CA TYR A 88 2.44 4.74 -14.87
C TYR A 88 1.03 4.34 -14.43
N HIS A 89 0.93 3.22 -13.73
CA HIS A 89 -0.33 2.66 -13.26
C HIS A 89 -0.32 2.49 -11.74
N GLY A 90 -0.89 3.46 -11.02
CA GLY A 90 -1.19 3.36 -9.60
C GLY A 90 -2.32 2.37 -9.30
N ILE A 91 -2.65 2.22 -8.03
CA ILE A 91 -3.71 1.36 -7.50
C ILE A 91 -5.01 2.18 -7.40
N PRO A 92 -6.06 1.83 -8.16
CA PRO A 92 -7.38 2.42 -7.98
C PRO A 92 -7.98 2.00 -6.64
N TYR A 93 -8.51 2.96 -5.87
CA TYR A 93 -9.05 2.69 -4.53
C TYR A 93 -10.26 1.73 -4.56
N ASP A 94 -11.13 1.83 -5.56
CA ASP A 94 -12.27 0.90 -5.75
C ASP A 94 -11.81 -0.55 -5.95
N LYS A 95 -10.70 -0.76 -6.67
CA LYS A 95 -10.13 -2.10 -6.87
C LYS A 95 -9.49 -2.62 -5.60
N TRP A 96 -8.77 -1.78 -4.87
CA TRP A 96 -8.20 -2.12 -3.56
C TRP A 96 -9.29 -2.55 -2.56
N VAL A 97 -10.36 -1.77 -2.42
CA VAL A 97 -11.50 -2.11 -1.56
C VAL A 97 -12.17 -3.41 -2.00
N SER A 98 -12.34 -3.59 -3.32
CA SER A 98 -12.94 -4.81 -3.86
C SER A 98 -12.12 -6.06 -3.53
N GLU A 99 -10.79 -5.99 -3.57
CA GLU A 99 -9.94 -7.12 -3.16
C GLU A 99 -10.17 -7.51 -1.70
N TRP A 100 -10.26 -6.55 -0.77
CA TRP A 100 -10.52 -6.83 0.64
C TRP A 100 -11.90 -7.42 0.89
N LYS A 101 -12.94 -6.89 0.23
CA LYS A 101 -14.31 -7.44 0.33
C LYS A 101 -14.39 -8.86 -0.21
N ASN A 102 -13.76 -9.11 -1.36
CA ASN A 102 -13.68 -10.45 -1.94
C ASN A 102 -12.88 -11.40 -1.05
N LEU A 103 -11.79 -10.95 -0.44
CA LEU A 103 -11.01 -11.76 0.48
C LEU A 103 -11.84 -12.15 1.71
N ALA A 104 -12.54 -11.19 2.32
CA ALA A 104 -13.43 -11.48 3.45
C ALA A 104 -14.51 -12.52 3.06
N THR A 105 -15.10 -12.36 1.88
CA THR A 105 -16.15 -13.26 1.37
C THR A 105 -15.64 -14.69 1.18
N ASP A 106 -14.40 -14.87 0.68
CA ASP A 106 -13.77 -16.19 0.53
C ASP A 106 -13.58 -16.93 1.87
N PHE A 107 -13.62 -16.21 3.00
CA PHE A 107 -13.59 -16.77 4.36
C PHE A 107 -14.94 -16.70 5.08
N SER A 108 -16.04 -16.45 4.35
CA SER A 108 -17.39 -16.27 4.91
C SER A 108 -17.45 -15.17 5.98
N LYS A 109 -16.67 -14.10 5.77
CA LYS A 109 -16.61 -12.89 6.60
C LYS A 109 -17.08 -11.68 5.80
N GLN A 110 -17.28 -10.57 6.50
CA GLN A 110 -17.57 -9.27 5.91
C GLN A 110 -16.67 -8.22 6.55
N LEU A 111 -16.26 -7.23 5.77
CA LEU A 111 -15.52 -6.07 6.26
C LEU A 111 -16.31 -4.81 5.92
N SER A 112 -16.45 -3.92 6.90
CA SER A 112 -17.05 -2.61 6.68
C SER A 112 -16.10 -1.70 5.89
N ASP A 113 -16.64 -0.66 5.27
CA ASP A 113 -15.81 0.34 4.59
C ASP A 113 -14.87 1.06 5.56
N GLU A 114 -15.30 1.27 6.81
CA GLU A 114 -14.47 1.85 7.88
C GLU A 114 -13.29 0.94 8.26
N THR A 115 -13.54 -0.37 8.43
CA THR A 115 -12.48 -1.34 8.72
C THR A 115 -11.48 -1.40 7.57
N ILE A 116 -11.95 -1.37 6.31
CA ILE A 116 -11.05 -1.36 5.13
C ILE A 116 -10.24 -0.05 5.07
N HIS A 117 -10.83 1.08 5.44
CA HIS A 117 -10.10 2.35 5.54
C HIS A 117 -8.97 2.26 6.57
N ASP A 118 -9.26 1.75 7.76
CA ASP A 118 -8.27 1.53 8.83
C ASP A 118 -7.16 0.55 8.40
N ILE A 119 -7.52 -0.56 7.72
CA ILE A 119 -6.55 -1.47 7.10
C ILE A 119 -5.65 -0.71 6.12
N THR A 120 -6.24 0.17 5.30
CA THR A 120 -5.50 0.93 4.28
C THR A 120 -4.49 1.88 4.93
N ILE A 121 -4.87 2.57 6.00
CA ILE A 121 -3.96 3.43 6.78
C ILE A 121 -2.78 2.61 7.32
N CYS A 122 -3.06 1.45 7.92
CA CYS A 122 -2.03 0.54 8.42
C CYS A 122 -1.06 0.09 7.31
N VAL A 123 -1.59 -0.34 6.16
CA VAL A 123 -0.76 -0.76 5.01
C VAL A 123 0.10 0.40 4.49
N PHE A 124 -0.44 1.61 4.46
CA PHE A 124 0.29 2.78 3.95
C PHE A 124 1.40 3.21 4.92
N SER A 125 1.14 3.15 6.22
CA SER A 125 2.15 3.37 7.26
C SER A 125 3.31 2.37 7.10
N LEU A 126 3.02 1.08 7.02
CA LEU A 126 4.02 0.03 6.78
C LEU A 126 4.80 0.21 5.47
N ALA A 127 4.15 0.76 4.45
CA ALA A 127 4.76 0.95 3.13
C ALA A 127 5.72 2.14 3.06
N GLN A 128 5.64 3.08 4.01
CA GLN A 128 6.47 4.29 4.05
C GLN A 128 7.96 3.93 3.92
N ASN A 129 8.71 4.72 3.15
CA ASN A 129 10.16 4.58 2.96
C ASN A 129 10.60 3.25 2.33
N THR A 130 9.70 2.50 1.69
CA THR A 130 10.08 1.32 0.90
C THR A 130 10.89 1.75 -0.31
N ILE A 131 12.00 1.05 -0.58
CA ILE A 131 12.92 1.38 -1.67
C ILE A 131 12.75 0.39 -2.82
N TYR A 132 12.77 0.90 -4.03
CA TYR A 132 12.70 0.17 -5.28
C TYR A 132 13.98 0.38 -6.07
N SER A 133 14.60 -0.70 -6.51
CA SER A 133 15.76 -0.65 -7.40
C SER A 133 15.78 -1.85 -8.33
N LYS A 134 16.03 -1.60 -9.62
CA LYS A 134 16.16 -2.64 -10.64
C LYS A 134 17.15 -2.20 -11.69
N THR A 135 18.16 -3.03 -11.93
CA THR A 135 19.04 -2.88 -13.09
C THR A 135 18.65 -3.92 -14.12
N TRP A 136 18.51 -3.49 -15.37
CA TRP A 136 18.20 -4.35 -16.49
C TRP A 136 19.21 -4.11 -17.60
N THR A 137 19.83 -5.19 -18.10
CA THR A 137 20.74 -5.13 -19.24
C THR A 137 20.22 -6.04 -20.32
N LYS A 138 20.02 -5.51 -21.53
CA LYS A 138 19.69 -6.30 -22.73
C LYS A 138 20.43 -5.72 -23.92
N GLU A 139 21.04 -6.60 -24.72
CA GLU A 139 21.74 -6.21 -25.96
C GLU A 139 22.78 -5.09 -25.74
N GLY A 140 23.51 -5.14 -24.62
CA GLY A 140 24.51 -4.13 -24.25
C GLY A 140 23.95 -2.81 -23.69
N ILE A 141 22.64 -2.62 -23.66
CA ILE A 141 21.99 -1.45 -23.09
C ILE A 141 21.64 -1.73 -21.63
N THR A 142 22.21 -0.95 -20.71
CA THR A 142 21.87 -1.00 -19.28
C THR A 142 20.91 0.14 -18.92
N LYS A 143 19.74 -0.23 -18.40
CA LYS A 143 18.80 0.69 -17.76
C LYS A 143 18.78 0.47 -16.26
N ARG A 144 18.68 1.57 -15.50
CA ARG A 144 18.52 1.56 -14.05
C ARG A 144 17.19 2.21 -13.72
N TYR A 145 16.45 1.55 -12.85
CA TYR A 145 15.18 2.04 -12.32
C TYR A 145 15.32 2.14 -10.81
N SER A 146 14.96 3.28 -10.25
CA SER A 146 14.97 3.52 -8.82
C SER A 146 13.73 4.28 -8.40
N GLY A 147 13.32 4.08 -7.15
CA GLY A 147 12.36 4.95 -6.50
C GLY A 147 12.14 4.58 -5.06
N LYS A 148 11.33 5.38 -4.38
CA LYS A 148 10.91 5.16 -2.99
C LYS A 148 9.42 5.43 -2.84
N MET A 149 8.84 4.88 -1.79
CA MET A 149 7.47 5.15 -1.39
C MET A 149 7.44 6.29 -0.36
N ASP A 150 6.82 7.40 -0.73
CA ASP A 150 6.57 8.56 0.13
C ASP A 150 5.13 8.52 0.64
N LEU A 151 4.92 9.01 1.87
CA LEU A 151 3.60 9.12 2.49
C LEU A 151 3.17 10.59 2.58
N PHE A 152 1.92 10.85 2.23
CA PHE A 152 1.31 12.18 2.32
C PHE A 152 0.00 12.11 3.08
N GLY A 153 -0.27 13.12 3.90
CA GLY A 153 -1.51 13.23 4.68
C GLY A 153 -2.32 14.47 4.32
N SER A 154 -3.64 14.35 4.45
CA SER A 154 -4.59 15.45 4.46
C SER A 154 -5.12 15.70 5.88
N LYS A 155 -5.89 16.79 6.06
CA LYS A 155 -6.56 17.08 7.34
C LYS A 155 -7.74 16.16 7.66
N ASP A 156 -8.24 15.41 6.66
CA ASP A 156 -9.49 14.64 6.75
C ASP A 156 -9.24 13.15 7.04
N ARG A 157 -8.10 12.79 7.66
CA ARG A 157 -7.66 11.40 7.86
C ARG A 157 -7.49 10.62 6.56
N GLU A 158 -7.16 11.32 5.47
CA GLU A 158 -6.87 10.71 4.18
C GLU A 158 -5.37 10.69 3.92
N LEU A 159 -4.89 9.59 3.38
CA LEU A 159 -3.50 9.37 3.04
C LEU A 159 -3.33 9.11 1.53
N MET A 160 -2.15 9.47 1.04
CA MET A 160 -1.70 9.13 -0.31
C MET A 160 -0.30 8.52 -0.23
N LEU A 161 -0.12 7.37 -0.87
CA LEU A 161 1.21 6.84 -1.19
C LEU A 161 1.64 7.39 -2.54
N GLY A 162 2.80 8.02 -2.56
CA GLY A 162 3.46 8.49 -3.77
C GLY A 162 4.71 7.66 -4.06
N THR A 163 5.09 7.55 -5.33
CA THR A 163 6.45 7.11 -5.69
C THR A 163 7.28 8.27 -6.20
N ALA A 164 8.52 8.37 -5.75
CA ALA A 164 9.50 9.33 -6.24
C ALA A 164 10.79 8.61 -6.63
N GLU A 165 11.44 9.03 -7.70
CA GLU A 165 12.72 8.42 -8.12
C GLU A 165 13.84 8.71 -7.10
N ASN A 166 13.87 9.92 -6.56
CA ASN A 166 14.77 10.36 -5.48
C ASN A 166 14.12 11.49 -4.65
N GLU A 167 14.81 11.98 -3.62
CA GLU A 167 14.31 13.03 -2.70
C GLU A 167 14.05 14.40 -3.35
N HIS A 168 14.61 14.64 -4.54
CA HIS A 168 14.42 15.87 -5.30
C HIS A 168 13.41 15.72 -6.44
N SER A 169 12.90 14.50 -6.68
CA SER A 169 11.92 14.21 -7.73
C SER A 169 10.50 14.53 -7.28
N LEU A 170 9.65 14.90 -8.26
CA LEU A 170 8.21 14.99 -8.04
C LEU A 170 7.65 13.60 -7.66
N SER A 171 6.96 13.52 -6.52
CA SER A 171 6.24 12.30 -6.13
C SER A 171 4.98 12.14 -6.99
N ILE A 172 4.82 10.95 -7.55
CA ILE A 172 3.69 10.57 -8.40
C ILE A 172 2.70 9.75 -7.58
N TRP A 173 1.43 10.12 -7.59
CA TRP A 173 0.37 9.41 -6.84
C TRP A 173 0.30 7.93 -7.24
N PHE A 174 0.61 7.04 -6.31
CA PHE A 174 0.53 5.60 -6.47
C PHE A 174 -0.77 5.01 -5.92
N ALA A 175 -1.17 5.33 -4.70
CA ALA A 175 -2.41 4.84 -4.08
C ALA A 175 -2.99 5.87 -3.09
N SER A 176 -4.28 5.78 -2.77
CA SER A 176 -4.95 6.65 -1.79
C SER A 176 -5.94 5.88 -0.92
N THR A 177 -6.29 6.45 0.22
CA THR A 177 -7.37 5.98 1.12
C THR A 177 -8.78 6.32 0.62
N SER A 178 -8.91 7.07 -0.47
CA SER A 178 -10.22 7.36 -1.08
C SER A 178 -10.16 7.62 -2.58
N ASN A 179 -11.33 7.55 -3.22
CA ASN A 179 -11.57 7.97 -4.61
C ASN A 179 -11.69 9.50 -4.76
N LYS A 180 -11.69 10.23 -3.65
CA LYS A 180 -11.85 11.68 -3.67
C LYS A 180 -10.56 12.31 -4.20
N LYS A 181 -10.71 13.47 -4.84
CA LYS A 181 -9.56 14.32 -5.12
C LYS A 181 -9.03 14.82 -3.77
N LEU A 182 -7.82 14.38 -3.41
CA LEU A 182 -7.16 14.83 -2.20
C LEU A 182 -6.52 16.20 -2.46
N GLU A 183 -6.88 17.18 -1.66
CA GLU A 183 -6.35 18.54 -1.74
C GLU A 183 -5.48 18.84 -0.51
N ASN A 184 -4.52 19.75 -0.66
CA ASN A 184 -3.62 20.18 0.42
C ASN A 184 -2.84 19.02 1.08
N LEU A 185 -2.50 17.98 0.31
CA LEU A 185 -1.64 16.89 0.75
C LEU A 185 -0.28 17.44 1.17
N LYS A 186 0.15 17.10 2.37
CA LYS A 186 1.48 17.43 2.89
C LYS A 186 2.32 16.17 3.03
N PRO A 187 3.61 16.20 2.67
CA PRO A 187 4.49 15.07 2.91
C PRO A 187 4.62 14.81 4.41
N ILE A 188 4.57 13.54 4.78
CA ILE A 188 4.83 13.05 6.13
C ILE A 188 6.27 12.50 6.12
N ASN A 189 7.21 13.36 6.48
CA ASN A 189 8.65 13.03 6.46
C ASN A 189 9.11 12.26 7.71
N ALA A 190 8.39 12.41 8.82
CA ALA A 190 8.66 11.65 10.04
C ALA A 190 8.26 10.18 9.84
N THR A 191 8.97 9.27 10.50
CA THR A 191 8.54 7.87 10.58
C THR A 191 7.28 7.80 11.43
N VAL A 192 6.29 7.06 10.95
CA VAL A 192 4.98 6.93 11.59
C VAL A 192 4.65 5.49 11.92
N GLU A 193 3.74 5.33 12.86
CA GLU A 193 3.08 4.07 13.17
C GLU A 193 1.60 4.31 13.47
N THR A 194 0.79 3.26 13.35
CA THR A 194 -0.61 3.29 13.78
C THR A 194 -0.80 2.77 15.19
N PHE A 195 -1.68 3.41 15.94
CA PHE A 195 -2.07 2.99 17.29
C PHE A 195 -3.55 3.27 17.52
N ARG A 196 -4.17 2.60 18.50
CA ARG A 196 -5.56 2.86 18.89
C ARG A 196 -5.65 3.59 20.21
N LYS A 197 -6.54 4.57 20.26
CA LYS A 197 -6.93 5.27 21.49
C LYS A 197 -8.44 5.43 21.49
N ASP A 198 -9.08 5.02 22.58
CA ASP A 198 -10.53 5.10 22.75
C ASP A 198 -11.33 4.48 21.57
N GLY A 199 -10.80 3.39 21.01
CA GLY A 199 -11.38 2.67 19.86
C GLY A 199 -11.06 3.26 18.48
N VAL A 200 -10.47 4.45 18.40
CA VAL A 200 -10.14 5.14 17.15
C VAL A 200 -8.71 4.83 16.73
N LEU A 201 -8.50 4.52 15.44
CA LEU A 201 -7.17 4.36 14.85
C LEU A 201 -6.55 5.73 14.56
N HIS A 202 -5.36 5.95 15.10
CA HIS A 202 -4.56 7.15 14.89
C HIS A 202 -3.28 6.84 14.11
N LEU A 203 -2.74 7.86 13.47
CA LEU A 203 -1.40 7.85 12.89
C LEU A 203 -0.52 8.79 13.70
N GLY A 204 0.53 8.26 14.32
CA GLY A 204 1.47 9.03 15.13
C GLY A 204 2.89 8.93 14.61
N THR A 205 3.71 9.93 14.91
CA THR A 205 5.17 9.80 14.74
C THR A 205 5.77 9.00 15.91
N ILE A 206 6.96 8.44 15.71
CA ILE A 206 7.69 7.71 16.76
C ILE A 206 7.99 8.57 18.00
N GLU A 207 8.02 9.90 17.84
CA GLU A 207 8.18 10.86 18.94
C GLU A 207 6.87 11.19 19.66
N GLY A 208 5.75 10.56 19.28
CA GLY A 208 4.45 10.71 19.91
C GLY A 208 3.58 11.85 19.39
N ALA A 209 3.97 12.52 18.29
CA ALA A 209 3.14 13.53 17.66
C ALA A 209 2.00 12.88 16.87
N ILE A 210 0.75 13.20 17.21
CA ILE A 210 -0.42 12.68 16.48
C ILE A 210 -0.62 13.49 15.21
N ILE A 211 -0.65 12.80 14.07
CA ILE A 211 -0.97 13.41 12.77
C ILE A 211 -2.50 13.55 12.65
N PHE A 212 -3.23 12.48 12.97
CA PHE A 212 -4.68 12.47 13.14
C PHE A 212 -5.14 11.24 13.93
#